data_AF-A0A1H6XKE7-F1
#
_entry.id   AF-A0A1H6XKE7-F1
#
_cell.length_a   1.000
_cell.length_b   1.000
_cell.length_c   1.000
_cell.angle_alpha   90.00
_cell.angle_beta   90.00
_cell.angle_gamma   90.00
#
_symmetry.space_group_name_H-M   'P 1'
#
loop_
_entity.id
_entity.type
_entity.pdbx_description
1 polymer ?
#
loop_
_entity_poly.entity_id
_entity_poly.type
_entity_poly.pdbx_seq_one_letter_code
_entity_poly.pdbx_strand_id
1 'polypeptide(L)'
;MNTVLNNPAMRYYPSLILLFICVIKQAVAQTSPKPGLTSNYFRIIPASENSVNHRVVLSSDVDSTWDKWKERGYNFGFNPKITPMYTTIDGILSTPYMIQVRGNANERNRKRWGYHVFEGYASDDKSRITFLVNKHTEQDRPVAEAYYYGTAYDHSENAYNWFKIGSDVRQHSFLFGRDKAIFYGSLKMTNSLTLGNIGKEDILEKQPEKDAEQNFVDDAKHVNFKELKGAGNGAMFYDKDNNIIVIKVDGKWMKVVVEALPENVKYPF
;
A
#
# COMPACT_ATOMS: atom_id res chain seq x y z
N MET A 1 2.21 -81.18 -64.35
CA MET A 1 1.03 -80.29 -64.23
C MET A 1 0.79 -80.07 -62.74
N ASN A 2 1.16 -78.89 -62.23
CA ASN A 2 1.02 -78.52 -60.81
C ASN A 2 -0.36 -77.90 -60.58
N THR A 3 -1.18 -78.53 -59.74
CA THR A 3 -2.45 -78.00 -59.25
C THR A 3 -2.22 -77.22 -57.96
N VAL A 4 -2.37 -75.89 -58.01
CA VAL A 4 -2.40 -75.00 -56.84
C VAL A 4 -3.84 -74.95 -56.31
N LEU A 5 -4.04 -75.42 -55.08
CA LEU A 5 -5.30 -75.29 -54.35
C LEU A 5 -5.44 -73.86 -53.79
N ASN A 6 -6.38 -73.10 -54.37
CA ASN A 6 -6.85 -71.83 -53.82
C ASN A 6 -7.77 -72.11 -52.62
N ASN A 7 -7.31 -71.82 -51.40
CA ASN A 7 -8.13 -71.86 -50.19
C ASN A 7 -8.60 -70.43 -49.82
N PRO A 8 -9.91 -70.10 -49.92
CA PRO A 8 -10.41 -68.74 -49.70
C PRO A 8 -10.55 -68.34 -48.22
N ALA A 9 -10.21 -69.21 -47.25
CA ALA A 9 -10.43 -68.95 -45.83
C ALA A 9 -9.43 -68.00 -45.15
N MET A 10 -8.38 -67.53 -45.84
CA MET A 10 -7.29 -66.74 -45.24
C MET A 10 -7.28 -65.23 -45.56
N ARG A 11 -8.37 -64.67 -46.10
CA ARG A 11 -8.42 -63.22 -46.45
C ARG A 11 -9.00 -62.28 -45.38
N TYR A 12 -9.53 -62.78 -44.28
CA TYR A 12 -10.21 -61.95 -43.26
C TYR A 12 -9.49 -61.86 -41.89
N TYR A 13 -8.42 -62.63 -41.68
CA TYR A 13 -7.67 -62.59 -40.41
C TYR A 13 -6.83 -61.33 -40.16
N PRO A 14 -6.22 -60.64 -41.15
CA PRO A 14 -5.38 -59.47 -40.83
C PRO A 14 -6.23 -58.26 -40.38
N SER A 15 -7.51 -58.20 -40.75
CA SER A 15 -8.42 -57.09 -40.43
C SER A 15 -8.93 -57.13 -38.99
N LEU A 16 -9.17 -58.32 -38.44
CA LEU A 16 -9.64 -58.50 -37.05
C LEU A 16 -8.54 -58.22 -36.03
N ILE A 17 -7.30 -58.61 -36.34
CA ILE A 17 -6.12 -58.34 -35.49
C ILE A 17 -5.80 -56.84 -35.46
N LEU A 18 -5.91 -56.14 -36.61
CA LEU A 18 -5.73 -54.69 -36.65
C LEU A 18 -6.80 -53.95 -35.83
N LEU A 19 -8.06 -54.41 -35.89
CA LEU A 19 -9.15 -53.82 -35.11
C LEU A 19 -8.90 -54.00 -33.60
N PHE A 20 -8.43 -55.17 -33.18
CA PHE A 20 -8.13 -55.46 -31.78
C PHE A 20 -6.95 -54.62 -31.24
N ILE A 21 -5.90 -54.41 -32.06
CA ILE A 21 -4.77 -53.54 -31.71
C ILE A 21 -5.21 -52.07 -31.59
N CYS A 22 -6.12 -51.61 -32.44
CA CYS A 22 -6.67 -50.25 -32.36
C CYS A 22 -7.52 -50.02 -31.10
N VAL A 23 -8.32 -51.01 -30.70
CA VAL A 23 -9.13 -50.93 -29.47
C VAL A 23 -8.26 -50.94 -28.21
N ILE A 24 -7.19 -51.75 -28.18
CA ILE A 24 -6.21 -51.72 -27.08
C ILE A 24 -5.47 -50.38 -27.03
N LYS A 25 -5.09 -49.80 -28.17
CA LYS A 25 -4.48 -48.45 -28.20
C LYS A 25 -5.43 -47.36 -27.69
N GLN A 26 -6.73 -47.44 -27.96
CA GLN A 26 -7.71 -46.49 -27.41
C GLN A 26 -7.94 -46.69 -25.91
N ALA A 27 -7.98 -47.93 -25.42
CA ALA A 27 -8.13 -48.23 -23.99
C ALA A 27 -6.90 -47.77 -23.18
N VAL A 28 -5.69 -47.95 -23.71
CA VAL A 28 -4.43 -47.51 -23.06
C VAL A 28 -4.27 -45.98 -23.15
N ALA A 29 -4.78 -45.34 -24.20
CA ALA A 29 -4.79 -43.88 -24.31
C ALA A 29 -5.76 -43.21 -23.32
N GLN A 30 -6.84 -43.88 -22.92
CA GLN A 30 -7.76 -43.41 -21.87
C GLN A 30 -7.24 -43.63 -20.45
N THR A 31 -6.20 -44.46 -20.27
CA THR A 31 -5.44 -44.59 -19.01
C THR A 31 -4.17 -43.74 -19.00
N SER A 32 -4.07 -42.72 -19.85
CA SER A 32 -3.07 -41.66 -19.62
C SER A 32 -3.37 -41.01 -18.26
N PRO A 33 -2.39 -40.90 -17.35
CA PRO A 33 -2.59 -40.12 -16.13
C PRO A 33 -3.01 -38.72 -16.56
N LYS A 34 -4.14 -38.24 -16.01
CA LYS A 34 -4.74 -36.93 -16.32
C LYS A 34 -3.63 -35.89 -16.55
N PRO A 35 -3.47 -35.34 -17.76
CA PRO A 35 -2.47 -34.29 -17.98
C PRO A 35 -2.95 -33.05 -17.23
N GLY A 36 -2.28 -32.68 -16.13
CA GLY A 36 -2.58 -31.41 -15.45
C GLY A 36 -2.24 -31.23 -13.97
N LEU A 37 -1.64 -32.18 -13.24
CA LEU A 37 -1.42 -32.01 -11.78
C LEU A 37 -0.04 -32.44 -11.25
N THR A 38 1.02 -32.34 -12.06
CA THR A 38 2.40 -32.49 -11.57
C THR A 38 3.31 -31.40 -12.15
N SER A 39 2.91 -30.14 -11.98
CA SER A 39 3.90 -29.06 -12.10
C SER A 39 4.69 -29.03 -10.79
N ASN A 40 6.03 -29.05 -10.85
CA ASN A 40 6.88 -28.83 -9.67
C ASN A 40 6.58 -27.50 -8.97
N TYR A 41 5.89 -26.60 -9.67
CA TYR A 41 5.53 -25.25 -9.29
C TYR A 41 4.08 -25.11 -8.81
N PHE A 42 3.30 -26.20 -8.80
CA PHE A 42 1.92 -26.19 -8.32
C PHE A 42 1.62 -27.50 -7.60
N ARG A 43 1.46 -27.43 -6.28
CA ARG A 43 1.17 -28.59 -5.42
C ARG A 43 -0.05 -28.31 -4.57
N ILE A 44 -0.84 -29.34 -4.30
CA ILE A 44 -1.93 -29.30 -3.33
C ILE A 44 -1.45 -30.08 -2.11
N ILE A 45 -1.34 -29.43 -0.95
CA ILE A 45 -0.93 -30.07 0.31
C ILE A 45 -1.98 -29.88 1.40
N PRO A 46 -2.08 -30.77 2.40
CA PRO A 46 -2.96 -30.56 3.55
C PRO A 46 -2.69 -29.22 4.25
N ALA A 47 -3.74 -28.54 4.72
CA ALA A 47 -3.58 -27.24 5.39
C ALA A 47 -2.89 -27.34 6.76
N SER A 48 -2.98 -28.50 7.43
CA SER A 48 -2.27 -28.90 8.64
C SER A 48 -2.23 -30.43 8.73
N GLU A 49 -1.44 -31.01 9.66
CA GLU A 49 -1.20 -32.48 9.76
C GLU A 49 -2.48 -33.33 9.79
N ASN A 50 -3.61 -32.79 10.28
CA ASN A 50 -4.89 -33.49 10.38
C ASN A 50 -6.04 -32.79 9.64
N SER A 51 -5.73 -31.84 8.74
CA SER A 51 -6.76 -31.07 8.04
C SER A 51 -7.32 -31.83 6.84
N VAL A 52 -8.65 -31.93 6.76
CA VAL A 52 -9.37 -32.36 5.54
C VAL A 52 -9.29 -31.32 4.42
N ASN A 53 -9.04 -30.06 4.79
CA ASN A 53 -8.84 -28.96 3.85
C ASN A 53 -7.40 -28.98 3.30
N HIS A 54 -7.27 -28.62 2.02
CA HIS A 54 -6.00 -28.55 1.33
C HIS A 54 -5.71 -27.10 0.90
N ARG A 55 -4.44 -26.74 0.84
CA ARG A 55 -3.98 -25.46 0.28
C ARG A 55 -3.18 -25.69 -1.00
N VAL A 56 -3.29 -24.73 -1.91
CA VAL A 56 -2.45 -24.67 -3.10
C VAL A 56 -1.12 -24.01 -2.72
N VAL A 57 -0.02 -24.67 -3.08
CA VAL A 57 1.33 -24.14 -2.99
C VAL A 57 1.83 -23.91 -4.41
N LEU A 58 2.05 -22.63 -4.72
CA LEU A 58 2.78 -22.21 -5.90
C LEU A 58 4.25 -22.07 -5.51
N SER A 59 5.12 -22.85 -6.13
CA SER A 59 6.58 -22.74 -6.00
C SER A 59 7.14 -22.21 -7.31
N SER A 60 8.25 -21.49 -7.28
CA SER A 60 9.06 -21.17 -8.46
C SER A 60 10.51 -21.28 -8.04
N ASP A 61 11.30 -22.00 -8.82
CA ASP A 61 12.75 -22.05 -8.59
C ASP A 61 13.36 -20.72 -9.03
N VAL A 62 14.41 -20.29 -8.35
CA VAL A 62 15.21 -19.14 -8.76
C VAL A 62 16.17 -19.64 -9.85
N ASP A 63 15.89 -19.33 -11.12
CA ASP A 63 16.82 -19.62 -12.21
C ASP A 63 18.03 -18.70 -12.12
N SER A 64 19.10 -19.08 -11.38
CA SER A 64 20.31 -18.25 -11.21
C SER A 64 21.04 -17.93 -12.51
N THR A 65 20.74 -18.65 -13.60
CA THR A 65 21.31 -18.43 -14.93
C THR A 65 20.47 -17.49 -15.79
N TRP A 66 19.34 -17.00 -15.26
CA TRP A 66 18.49 -16.08 -15.98
C TRP A 66 19.24 -14.79 -16.32
N ASP A 67 19.52 -14.59 -17.60
CA ASP A 67 20.31 -13.47 -18.13
C ASP A 67 19.79 -12.09 -17.70
N LYS A 68 18.54 -12.08 -17.24
CA LYS A 68 17.72 -10.95 -16.90
C LYS A 68 17.82 -10.53 -15.44
N TRP A 69 18.53 -11.28 -14.59
CA TRP A 69 18.96 -10.78 -13.27
C TRP A 69 19.76 -9.48 -13.34
N LYS A 70 20.41 -9.24 -14.48
CA LYS A 70 21.18 -8.02 -14.75
C LYS A 70 20.28 -6.81 -15.02
N GLU A 71 19.00 -7.04 -15.28
CA GLU A 71 18.02 -5.96 -15.48
C GLU A 71 17.43 -5.54 -14.13
N ARG A 72 17.35 -4.21 -13.89
CA ARG A 72 16.80 -3.65 -12.64
C ARG A 72 15.33 -4.03 -12.38
N GLY A 73 14.64 -4.62 -13.34
CA GLY A 73 13.27 -5.09 -13.23
C GLY A 73 12.91 -5.95 -14.43
N TYR A 74 12.04 -6.92 -14.22
CA TYR A 74 11.52 -7.77 -15.27
C TYR A 74 9.99 -7.69 -15.33
N ASN A 75 9.46 -7.59 -16.54
CA ASN A 75 8.01 -7.53 -16.77
C ASN A 75 7.48 -8.95 -16.98
N PHE A 76 6.83 -9.54 -15.98
CA PHE A 76 5.95 -10.68 -16.24
C PHE A 76 4.80 -10.21 -17.13
N GLY A 77 4.51 -10.99 -18.18
CA GLY A 77 3.68 -10.58 -19.31
C GLY A 77 2.24 -10.25 -18.96
N PHE A 78 1.95 -8.98 -18.73
CA PHE A 78 0.60 -8.44 -18.81
C PHE A 78 0.41 -7.75 -20.16
N ASN A 79 -0.75 -7.99 -20.78
CA ASN A 79 -1.13 -7.27 -21.99
C ASN A 79 -1.59 -5.85 -21.60
N PRO A 80 -0.86 -4.77 -21.97
CA PRO A 80 -1.19 -3.40 -21.59
C PRO A 80 -2.53 -2.89 -22.13
N LYS A 81 -3.09 -3.57 -23.13
CA LYS A 81 -4.38 -3.20 -23.75
C LYS A 81 -5.58 -3.71 -22.94
N ILE A 82 -5.34 -4.54 -21.93
CA ILE A 82 -6.38 -5.18 -21.12
C ILE A 82 -6.20 -4.70 -19.68
N THR A 83 -7.31 -4.43 -18.99
CA THR A 83 -7.31 -4.09 -17.56
C THR A 83 -6.51 -5.14 -16.78
N PRO A 84 -5.51 -4.74 -15.98
CA PRO A 84 -4.77 -5.68 -15.15
C PRO A 84 -5.74 -6.49 -14.28
N MET A 85 -5.67 -7.81 -14.41
CA MET A 85 -6.39 -8.70 -13.49
C MET A 85 -5.62 -8.72 -12.17
N TYR A 86 -6.29 -8.33 -11.08
CA TYR A 86 -5.71 -8.48 -9.75
C TYR A 86 -5.55 -9.99 -9.44
N THR A 87 -4.48 -10.34 -8.73
CA THR A 87 -4.31 -11.68 -8.16
C THR A 87 -4.79 -11.63 -6.71
N THR A 88 -5.82 -12.40 -6.40
CA THR A 88 -6.28 -12.57 -5.01
C THR A 88 -5.54 -13.75 -4.39
N ILE A 89 -4.99 -13.56 -3.19
CA ILE A 89 -4.40 -14.63 -2.37
C ILE A 89 -5.36 -14.87 -1.20
N ASP A 90 -6.07 -16.01 -1.23
CA ASP A 90 -6.94 -16.45 -0.14
C ASP A 90 -6.12 -17.32 0.83
N GLY A 91 -5.21 -16.68 1.59
CA GLY A 91 -4.28 -17.34 2.50
C GLY A 91 -3.15 -16.43 2.98
N ILE A 92 -2.24 -16.99 3.78
CA ILE A 92 -1.06 -16.26 4.28
C ILE A 92 0.00 -16.16 3.18
N LEU A 93 0.32 -14.94 2.76
CA LEU A 93 1.53 -14.67 1.98
C LEU A 93 2.69 -14.41 2.97
N SER A 94 3.57 -15.41 3.14
CA SER A 94 4.80 -15.29 3.92
C SER A 94 6.00 -15.48 2.99
N THR A 95 6.93 -14.53 2.99
CA THR A 95 8.13 -14.55 2.15
C THR A 95 9.32 -14.03 2.94
N PRO A 96 10.51 -14.68 2.85
CA PRO A 96 11.74 -14.12 3.41
C PRO A 96 12.31 -12.98 2.53
N TYR A 97 11.67 -12.70 1.38
CA TYR A 97 12.10 -11.71 0.38
C TYR A 97 11.16 -10.50 0.33
N MET A 98 11.66 -9.39 -0.22
CA MET A 98 10.93 -8.13 -0.38
C MET A 98 9.69 -8.27 -1.28
N ILE A 99 8.55 -7.77 -0.84
CA ILE A 99 7.41 -7.46 -1.71
C ILE A 99 7.62 -6.05 -2.28
N GLN A 100 7.81 -5.94 -3.60
CA GLN A 100 8.01 -4.65 -4.26
C GLN A 100 6.75 -4.18 -4.99
N VAL A 101 6.27 -2.99 -4.64
CA VAL A 101 5.20 -2.31 -5.37
C VAL A 101 5.84 -1.23 -6.25
N ARG A 102 5.96 -1.49 -7.56
CA ARG A 102 6.46 -0.52 -8.54
C ARG A 102 5.30 0.28 -9.14
N GLY A 103 5.47 1.58 -9.30
CA GLY A 103 4.55 2.48 -9.98
C GLY A 103 5.31 3.30 -11.01
N ASN A 104 4.99 3.14 -12.29
CA ASN A 104 5.51 3.99 -13.36
C ASN A 104 4.47 4.09 -14.48
N ALA A 105 4.11 5.31 -14.87
CA ALA A 105 3.15 5.58 -15.95
C ALA A 105 3.66 5.09 -17.33
N ASN A 106 4.98 4.99 -17.48
CA ASN A 106 5.67 4.56 -18.70
C ASN A 106 6.02 3.07 -18.71
N GLU A 107 5.74 2.33 -17.64
CA GLU A 107 5.90 0.87 -17.64
C GLU A 107 4.69 0.19 -18.31
N ARG A 108 4.97 -0.94 -18.97
CA ARG A 108 4.01 -1.72 -19.78
C ARG A 108 2.83 -2.27 -18.95
N ASN A 109 2.81 -2.10 -17.63
CA ASN A 109 1.83 -2.64 -16.70
C ASN A 109 1.20 -1.55 -15.81
N ARG A 110 0.61 -0.52 -16.45
CA ARG A 110 -0.06 0.63 -15.79
C ARG A 110 -0.87 0.18 -14.57
N LYS A 111 -0.60 0.76 -13.40
CA LYS A 111 -1.44 0.58 -12.20
C LYS A 111 -2.56 1.62 -12.20
N ARG A 112 -3.74 1.19 -11.74
CA ARG A 112 -5.01 1.96 -11.76
C ARG A 112 -4.86 3.34 -11.08
N TRP A 113 -3.95 3.47 -10.11
CA TRP A 113 -3.64 4.72 -9.40
C TRP A 113 -2.12 4.79 -9.15
N GLY A 114 -1.39 5.59 -9.95
CA GLY A 114 0.07 5.57 -10.08
C GLY A 114 0.91 5.96 -8.85
N TYR A 115 0.28 6.16 -7.70
CA TYR A 115 0.88 6.64 -6.46
C TYR A 115 0.59 5.74 -5.25
N HIS A 116 -0.33 4.76 -5.33
CA HIS A 116 -0.63 3.86 -4.20
C HIS A 116 0.41 2.74 -4.06
N VAL A 117 1.03 2.65 -2.89
CA VAL A 117 1.98 1.60 -2.50
C VAL A 117 1.28 0.46 -1.76
N PHE A 118 0.43 0.80 -0.79
CA PHE A 118 -0.27 -0.19 0.03
C PHE A 118 -1.62 0.34 0.49
N GLU A 119 -2.61 -0.56 0.53
CA GLU A 119 -3.91 -0.31 1.14
C GLU A 119 -4.28 -1.49 2.03
N GLY A 120 -4.62 -1.21 3.29
CA GLY A 120 -5.11 -2.19 4.25
C GLY A 120 -6.45 -1.77 4.79
N TYR A 121 -7.49 -2.55 4.52
CA TYR A 121 -8.85 -2.28 4.96
C TYR A 121 -9.10 -2.87 6.35
N ALA A 122 -9.87 -2.15 7.17
CA ALA A 122 -10.36 -2.67 8.44
C ALA A 122 -11.34 -3.84 8.19
N SER A 123 -11.63 -4.62 9.23
CA SER A 123 -12.51 -5.81 9.10
C SER A 123 -13.94 -5.48 8.67
N ASP A 124 -14.37 -4.24 8.83
CA ASP A 124 -15.68 -3.75 8.39
C ASP A 124 -15.69 -3.20 6.96
N ASP A 125 -14.54 -3.17 6.29
CA ASP A 125 -14.31 -2.62 4.96
C ASP A 125 -14.67 -1.13 4.80
N LYS A 126 -14.76 -0.39 5.92
CA LYS A 126 -15.11 1.04 5.91
C LYS A 126 -13.92 1.96 6.13
N SER A 127 -12.98 1.54 6.97
CA SER A 127 -11.77 2.30 7.25
C SER A 127 -10.57 1.68 6.55
N ARG A 128 -9.58 2.49 6.16
CA ARG A 128 -8.46 2.01 5.36
C ARG A 128 -7.18 2.76 5.65
N ILE A 129 -6.11 2.02 5.93
CA ILE A 129 -4.76 2.56 5.92
C ILE A 129 -4.28 2.65 4.47
N THR A 130 -3.76 3.81 4.08
CA THR A 130 -3.25 4.05 2.74
C THR A 130 -1.83 4.59 2.82
N PHE A 131 -0.93 4.00 2.02
CA PHE A 131 0.44 4.47 1.81
C PHE A 131 0.60 4.88 0.35
N LEU A 132 1.01 6.13 0.14
CA LEU A 132 1.21 6.73 -1.18
C LEU A 132 2.64 7.21 -1.35
N VAL A 133 3.07 7.31 -2.60
CA VAL A 133 4.34 7.97 -2.98
C VAL A 133 4.11 8.85 -4.19
N ASN A 134 4.67 10.06 -4.14
CA ASN A 134 4.68 11.03 -5.23
C ASN A 134 3.28 11.41 -5.73
N LYS A 135 2.24 11.32 -4.89
CA LYS A 135 0.92 11.90 -5.22
C LYS A 135 1.01 13.43 -5.23
N HIS A 136 1.71 13.99 -4.25
CA HIS A 136 1.91 15.43 -4.09
C HIS A 136 3.39 15.82 -4.04
N THR A 137 3.63 17.10 -4.30
CA THR A 137 4.90 17.80 -4.05
C THR A 137 4.64 18.88 -3.01
N GLU A 138 5.35 18.85 -1.90
CA GLU A 138 5.30 19.86 -0.84
C GLU A 138 6.70 20.38 -0.57
N GLN A 139 6.83 21.69 -0.36
CA GLN A 139 8.14 22.33 -0.12
C GLN A 139 9.19 21.92 -1.19
N ASP A 140 8.77 21.97 -2.46
CA ASP A 140 9.56 21.62 -3.65
C ASP A 140 10.04 20.16 -3.71
N ARG A 141 9.48 19.26 -2.90
CA ARG A 141 9.86 17.83 -2.86
C ARG A 141 8.65 16.90 -2.95
N PRO A 142 8.75 15.79 -3.69
CA PRO A 142 7.68 14.80 -3.73
C PRO A 142 7.54 14.12 -2.36
N VAL A 143 6.30 13.82 -1.97
CA VAL A 143 5.97 13.31 -0.63
C VAL A 143 5.62 11.82 -0.68
N ALA A 144 6.08 11.09 0.33
CA ALA A 144 5.53 9.79 0.70
C ALA A 144 4.54 9.98 1.85
N GLU A 145 3.33 9.47 1.70
CA GLU A 145 2.20 9.79 2.56
C GLU A 145 1.67 8.53 3.21
N ALA A 146 1.28 8.61 4.47
CA ALA A 146 0.60 7.55 5.18
C ALA A 146 -0.53 8.15 6.00
N TYR A 147 -1.75 7.62 5.83
CA TYR A 147 -2.91 8.06 6.59
C TYR A 147 -3.88 6.91 6.83
N TYR A 148 -4.69 7.05 7.89
CA TYR A 148 -5.76 6.11 8.20
C TYR A 148 -7.11 6.77 7.96
N TYR A 149 -7.75 6.41 6.86
CA TYR A 149 -9.06 6.94 6.48
C TYR A 149 -10.15 6.24 7.29
N GLY A 150 -11.11 7.02 7.79
CA GLY A 150 -12.30 6.57 8.49
C GLY A 150 -13.45 6.28 7.53
N THR A 151 -14.68 6.41 8.03
CA THR A 151 -15.88 6.01 7.28
C THR A 151 -16.54 7.15 6.51
N ALA A 152 -16.17 8.40 6.78
CA ALA A 152 -16.66 9.55 6.02
C ALA A 152 -15.84 9.69 4.74
N TYR A 153 -16.53 9.80 3.59
CA TYR A 153 -15.91 9.94 2.28
C TYR A 153 -15.79 11.41 1.87
N ASP A 154 -15.06 12.18 2.68
CA ASP A 154 -14.72 13.57 2.40
C ASP A 154 -13.29 13.89 2.88
N HIS A 155 -12.88 15.15 2.79
CA HIS A 155 -11.59 15.62 3.28
C HIS A 155 -11.73 16.37 4.62
N SER A 156 -12.76 16.10 5.43
CA SER A 156 -12.89 16.71 6.75
C SER A 156 -11.97 16.04 7.77
N GLU A 157 -11.74 16.69 8.91
CA GLU A 157 -10.98 16.09 10.03
C GLU A 157 -11.58 14.73 10.47
N ASN A 158 -12.92 14.60 10.46
CA ASN A 158 -13.63 13.38 10.87
C ASN A 158 -13.50 12.23 9.87
N ALA A 159 -13.06 12.50 8.64
CA ALA A 159 -12.77 11.46 7.66
C ALA A 159 -11.46 10.73 7.95
N TYR A 160 -10.67 11.16 8.92
CA TYR A 160 -9.39 10.55 9.25
C TYR A 160 -9.39 10.02 10.69
N ASN A 161 -9.01 8.76 10.82
CA ASN A 161 -8.79 8.09 12.10
C ASN A 161 -7.36 8.37 12.62
N TRP A 162 -7.12 8.02 13.87
CA TRP A 162 -5.77 8.08 14.46
C TRP A 162 -4.85 7.00 13.89
N PHE A 163 -3.76 7.42 13.27
CA PHE A 163 -2.62 6.58 12.93
C PHE A 163 -1.60 6.60 14.09
N LYS A 164 -1.44 5.47 14.79
CA LYS A 164 -0.50 5.37 15.92
C LYS A 164 0.86 4.83 15.47
N ILE A 165 1.94 5.47 15.91
CA ILE A 165 3.32 5.01 15.70
C ILE A 165 3.96 4.71 17.05
N GLY A 166 4.43 3.46 17.23
CA GLY A 166 5.36 3.08 18.30
C GLY A 166 4.90 1.94 19.24
N SER A 167 3.62 1.80 19.54
CA SER A 167 3.10 0.77 20.46
C SER A 167 1.64 0.45 20.18
N ASP A 168 1.19 -0.75 20.51
CA ASP A 168 -0.22 -1.16 20.55
C ASP A 168 -0.92 -0.77 21.87
N VAL A 169 -0.17 -0.38 22.91
CA VAL A 169 -0.69 0.01 24.22
C VAL A 169 -1.42 1.37 24.17
N ARG A 170 -2.55 1.49 24.87
CA ARG A 170 -3.32 2.74 24.97
C ARG A 170 -2.52 3.80 25.73
N GLN A 171 -2.58 5.06 25.28
CA GLN A 171 -1.88 6.19 25.90
C GLN A 171 -0.35 6.01 25.99
N HIS A 172 0.21 5.19 25.11
CA HIS A 172 1.64 5.09 24.86
C HIS A 172 1.91 5.48 23.41
N SER A 173 3.10 6.05 23.17
CA SER A 173 3.57 6.49 21.85
C SER A 173 2.84 7.72 21.29
N PHE A 174 2.65 7.80 19.96
CA PHE A 174 2.28 9.03 19.26
C PHE A 174 1.11 8.77 18.30
N LEU A 175 0.07 9.60 18.36
CA LEU A 175 -1.07 9.56 17.44
C LEU A 175 -0.94 10.68 16.41
N PHE A 176 -1.24 10.36 15.15
CA PHE A 176 -1.29 11.31 14.04
C PHE A 176 -2.65 11.19 13.34
N GLY A 177 -3.33 12.33 13.17
CA GLY A 177 -4.56 12.47 12.37
C GLY A 177 -4.33 13.44 11.22
N ARG A 178 -5.41 13.93 10.58
CA ARG A 178 -5.30 14.88 9.46
C ARG A 178 -4.59 16.18 9.83
N ASP A 179 -5.10 16.85 10.87
CA ASP A 179 -4.66 18.20 11.27
C ASP A 179 -4.08 18.22 12.70
N LYS A 180 -3.92 17.05 13.33
CA LYS A 180 -3.58 16.92 14.76
C LYS A 180 -2.59 15.81 15.02
N ALA A 181 -1.75 16.02 16.03
CA ALA A 181 -0.90 14.97 16.58
C ALA A 181 -0.88 15.03 18.12
N ILE A 182 -0.93 13.87 18.77
CA ILE A 182 -0.95 13.73 20.22
C ILE A 182 0.24 12.88 20.66
N PHE A 183 1.04 13.43 21.57
CA PHE A 183 2.28 12.83 22.02
C PHE A 183 2.09 12.37 23.47
N TYR A 184 1.92 11.06 23.69
CA TYR A 184 1.87 10.50 25.04
C TYR A 184 3.27 10.17 25.60
N GLY A 185 4.25 9.98 24.72
CA GLY A 185 5.64 9.72 25.09
C GLY A 185 6.46 11.00 25.32
N SER A 186 7.64 10.86 25.92
CA SER A 186 8.62 11.94 26.03
C SER A 186 9.19 12.30 24.66
N LEU A 187 9.19 13.59 24.32
CA LEU A 187 9.83 14.11 23.12
C LEU A 187 11.15 14.80 23.48
N LYS A 188 12.27 14.32 22.93
CA LYS A 188 13.56 15.02 22.99
C LYS A 188 13.87 15.61 21.62
N MET A 189 13.83 16.93 21.51
CA MET A 189 14.24 17.66 20.30
C MET A 189 15.71 18.05 20.42
N THR A 190 16.55 17.63 19.46
CA THR A 190 17.98 17.95 19.44
C THR A 190 18.31 19.15 18.57
N ASN A 191 17.33 19.71 17.88
CA ASN A 191 17.44 20.89 17.03
C ASN A 191 16.46 21.98 17.49
N SER A 192 16.52 23.16 16.88
CA SER A 192 15.60 24.25 17.16
C SER A 192 14.14 23.84 16.89
N LEU A 193 13.25 24.35 17.74
CA LEU A 193 11.81 24.34 17.52
C LEU A 193 11.41 25.75 17.10
N THR A 194 10.72 25.86 15.96
CA THR A 194 10.13 27.12 15.52
C THR A 194 8.65 27.11 15.84
N LEU A 195 8.17 28.14 16.55
CA LEU A 195 6.74 28.33 16.78
C LEU A 195 6.04 28.71 15.46
N GLY A 196 4.75 28.37 15.34
CA GLY A 196 3.94 28.83 14.21
C GLY A 196 4.03 30.34 14.05
N ASN A 197 4.50 30.79 12.89
CA ASN A 197 4.70 32.20 12.55
C ASN A 197 3.41 32.74 11.91
N ILE A 198 2.46 33.14 12.75
CA ILE A 198 1.05 33.37 12.35
C ILE A 198 0.72 34.86 12.48
N GLY A 199 0.21 35.45 11.40
CA GLY A 199 -0.41 36.78 11.36
C GLY A 199 -1.85 36.73 10.87
N LYS A 200 -2.49 37.89 10.71
CA LYS A 200 -3.89 38.00 10.27
C LYS A 200 -4.14 37.34 8.92
N GLU A 201 -3.18 37.36 8.01
CA GLU A 201 -3.29 36.80 6.67
C GLU A 201 -3.21 35.26 6.63
N ASP A 202 -2.73 34.65 7.71
CA ASP A 202 -2.62 33.20 7.88
C ASP A 202 -3.87 32.60 8.56
N ILE A 203 -4.88 33.42 8.84
CA ILE A 203 -6.11 33.04 9.54
C ILE A 203 -7.30 33.28 8.61
N LEU A 204 -8.12 32.26 8.45
CA LEU A 204 -9.38 32.37 7.71
C LEU A 204 -10.53 31.87 8.58
N GLU A 205 -11.41 32.76 9.02
CA GLU A 205 -12.48 32.39 9.96
C GLU A 205 -13.54 31.48 9.34
N LYS A 206 -13.88 31.72 8.07
CA LYS A 206 -14.89 30.94 7.35
C LYS A 206 -14.22 29.78 6.63
N GLN A 207 -14.77 28.59 6.80
CA GLN A 207 -14.31 27.42 6.06
C GLN A 207 -14.52 27.66 4.54
N PRO A 208 -13.51 27.38 3.70
CA PRO A 208 -13.69 27.40 2.26
C PRO A 208 -14.78 26.41 1.81
N GLU A 209 -15.61 26.80 0.84
CA GLU A 209 -16.68 25.92 0.31
C GLU A 209 -16.15 24.84 -0.63
N LYS A 210 -14.98 25.07 -1.24
CA LYS A 210 -14.38 24.13 -2.20
C LYS A 210 -13.59 23.05 -1.46
N ASP A 211 -13.41 21.94 -2.16
CA ASP A 211 -12.64 20.80 -1.70
C ASP A 211 -11.21 21.20 -1.25
N ALA A 212 -10.77 20.61 -0.13
CA ALA A 212 -9.50 20.95 0.49
C ALA A 212 -8.29 20.61 -0.39
N GLU A 213 -8.40 19.63 -1.28
CA GLU A 213 -7.32 19.31 -2.22
C GLU A 213 -7.11 20.44 -3.24
N GLN A 214 -8.19 21.12 -3.63
CA GLN A 214 -8.13 22.20 -4.62
C GLN A 214 -7.74 23.55 -4.00
N ASN A 215 -8.08 23.75 -2.73
CA ASN A 215 -7.93 25.01 -2.00
C ASN A 215 -7.06 24.87 -0.74
N PHE A 216 -6.07 23.98 -0.76
CA PHE A 216 -5.27 23.60 0.41
C PHE A 216 -4.63 24.78 1.16
N VAL A 217 -4.27 25.87 0.47
CA VAL A 217 -3.74 27.09 1.09
C VAL A 217 -4.75 27.77 2.00
N ASP A 218 -5.97 27.98 1.52
CA ASP A 218 -7.03 28.62 2.31
C ASP A 218 -7.58 27.68 3.39
N ASP A 219 -7.62 26.37 3.11
CA ASP A 219 -7.98 25.36 4.11
C ASP A 219 -6.97 25.37 5.27
N ALA A 220 -5.67 25.44 4.98
CA ALA A 220 -4.63 25.54 6.01
C ALA A 220 -4.77 26.81 6.89
N LYS A 221 -5.18 27.94 6.31
CA LYS A 221 -5.49 29.16 7.09
C LYS A 221 -6.71 28.97 7.99
N HIS A 222 -7.70 28.22 7.52
CA HIS A 222 -8.85 27.88 8.34
C HIS A 222 -8.49 26.90 9.46
N VAL A 223 -7.55 25.97 9.23
CA VAL A 223 -6.99 25.11 10.29
C VAL A 223 -6.34 25.97 11.38
N ASN A 224 -5.52 26.96 11.03
CA ASN A 224 -4.95 27.89 12.02
C ASN A 224 -6.03 28.59 12.86
N PHE A 225 -7.11 29.06 12.23
CA PHE A 225 -8.23 29.66 12.94
C PHE A 225 -8.88 28.69 13.94
N LYS A 226 -9.20 27.47 13.51
CA LYS A 226 -9.80 26.44 14.36
C LYS A 226 -8.91 26.13 15.56
N GLU A 227 -7.62 25.92 15.31
CA GLU A 227 -6.66 25.54 16.36
C GLU A 227 -6.40 26.68 17.35
N LEU A 228 -6.27 27.94 16.89
CA LEU A 228 -6.13 29.09 17.79
C LEU A 228 -7.42 29.35 18.61
N LYS A 229 -8.59 29.23 17.97
CA LYS A 229 -9.87 29.41 18.67
C LYS A 229 -10.10 28.32 19.71
N GLY A 230 -9.81 27.07 19.35
CA GLY A 230 -9.96 25.87 20.19
C GLY A 230 -8.80 25.63 21.17
N ALA A 231 -7.70 26.37 21.05
CA ALA A 231 -6.50 26.18 21.86
C ALA A 231 -6.78 26.17 23.37
N GLY A 232 -6.18 25.22 24.08
CA GLY A 232 -6.15 25.18 25.53
C GLY A 232 -5.03 26.03 26.14
N ASN A 233 -4.96 26.05 27.47
CA ASN A 233 -3.85 26.69 28.19
C ASN A 233 -2.51 26.03 27.80
N GLY A 234 -1.47 26.84 27.68
CA GLY A 234 -0.12 26.42 27.26
C GLY A 234 0.10 26.42 25.75
N ALA A 235 -0.93 26.65 24.92
CA ALA A 235 -0.74 26.86 23.49
C ALA A 235 0.09 28.13 23.24
N MET A 236 1.04 28.05 22.31
CA MET A 236 1.98 29.14 21.98
C MET A 236 2.16 29.28 20.48
N PHE A 237 2.31 30.52 20.02
CA PHE A 237 2.72 30.82 18.64
C PHE A 237 3.50 32.15 18.60
N TYR A 238 4.16 32.42 17.48
CA TYR A 238 4.78 33.71 17.22
C TYR A 238 3.82 34.57 16.39
N ASP A 239 3.36 35.67 16.98
CA ASP A 239 2.55 36.68 16.32
C ASP A 239 3.47 37.61 15.52
N LYS A 240 3.45 37.43 14.20
CA LYS A 240 4.33 38.14 13.28
C LYS A 240 3.89 39.56 12.97
N ASP A 241 2.62 39.87 13.19
CA ASP A 241 2.10 41.24 13.00
C ASP A 241 2.61 42.16 14.11
N ASN A 242 2.81 41.62 15.31
CA ASN A 242 3.24 42.37 16.49
C ASN A 242 4.67 42.05 16.95
N ASN A 243 5.34 41.09 16.31
CA ASN A 243 6.68 40.60 16.68
C ASN A 243 6.79 40.14 18.15
N ILE A 244 5.85 39.31 18.58
CA ILE A 244 5.81 38.77 19.96
C ILE A 244 5.54 37.27 19.98
N ILE A 245 6.00 36.60 21.04
CA ILE A 245 5.54 35.26 21.37
C ILE A 245 4.29 35.40 22.25
N VAL A 246 3.24 34.68 21.90
CA VAL A 246 1.97 34.67 22.65
C VAL A 246 1.76 33.29 23.26
N ILE A 247 1.27 33.24 24.49
CA ILE A 247 0.89 32.02 25.21
C ILE A 247 -0.55 32.14 25.75
N LYS A 248 -1.32 31.06 25.72
CA LYS A 248 -2.65 31.02 26.34
C LYS A 248 -2.55 30.63 27.81
N VAL A 249 -3.02 31.49 28.71
CA VAL A 249 -3.02 31.28 30.16
C VAL A 249 -4.40 31.62 30.70
N ASP A 250 -5.01 30.68 31.40
CA ASP A 250 -6.35 30.81 31.99
C ASP A 250 -7.39 31.34 30.98
N GLY A 251 -7.39 30.75 29.77
CA GLY A 251 -8.29 31.11 28.68
C GLY A 251 -7.95 32.42 27.94
N LYS A 252 -6.94 33.18 28.37
CA LYS A 252 -6.55 34.46 27.77
C LYS A 252 -5.21 34.36 27.04
N TRP A 253 -5.11 35.00 25.89
CA TRP A 253 -3.84 35.16 25.18
C TRP A 253 -3.00 36.25 25.85
N MET A 254 -1.76 35.92 26.20
CA MET A 254 -0.84 36.79 26.90
C MET A 254 0.52 36.81 26.19
N LYS A 255 1.22 37.95 26.25
CA LYS A 255 2.59 38.05 25.74
C LYS A 255 3.55 37.30 26.67
N VAL A 256 4.44 36.51 26.08
CA VAL A 256 5.63 35.98 26.79
C VAL A 256 6.66 37.11 26.92
N VAL A 257 7.10 37.37 28.15
CA VAL A 257 8.16 38.36 28.41
C VAL A 257 9.50 37.71 28.09
N VAL A 258 10.27 38.37 27.23
CA VAL A 258 11.63 37.98 26.86
C VAL A 258 12.57 39.15 27.11
N GLU A 259 13.83 38.85 27.40
CA GLU A 259 14.90 39.84 27.56
C GLU A 259 15.86 39.74 26.38
N ALA A 260 16.49 40.87 26.05
CA ALA A 260 17.58 40.87 25.08
C ALA A 260 18.73 40.00 25.60
N LEU A 261 19.48 39.39 24.68
CA LEU A 261 20.70 38.70 25.04
C LEU A 261 21.70 39.67 25.67
N PRO A 262 22.55 39.21 26.63
CA PRO A 262 23.65 40.01 27.14
C PRO A 262 24.55 40.52 26.00
N GLU A 263 25.13 41.71 26.13
CA GLU A 263 25.93 42.35 25.05
C GLU A 263 27.11 41.49 24.55
N ASN A 264 27.66 40.65 25.43
CA ASN A 264 28.77 39.75 25.16
C ASN A 264 28.35 38.39 24.58
N VAL A 265 27.05 38.12 24.45
CA VAL A 265 26.50 36.89 23.88
C VAL A 265 26.00 37.18 22.47
N LYS A 266 26.71 36.68 21.46
CA LYS A 266 26.34 36.78 20.05
C LYS A 266 26.40 35.41 19.40
N TYR A 267 25.40 35.12 18.58
CA TYR A 267 25.36 33.93 17.75
C TYR A 267 25.87 34.32 16.35
N PRO A 268 27.06 33.84 15.91
CA PRO A 268 27.75 34.36 14.71
C PRO A 268 27.25 33.76 13.39
N PHE A 269 26.22 32.92 13.43
CA PHE A 269 25.67 32.20 12.29
C PHE A 269 24.52 32.96 11.64
#